data_AF-A0A0G1M7C4-F1
#
_entry.id   AF-A0A0G1M7C4-F1
#
_cell.length_a   1.000
_cell.length_b   1.000
_cell.length_c   1.000
_cell.angle_alpha   90.00
_cell.angle_beta   90.00
_cell.angle_gamma   90.00
#
_symmetry.space_group_name_H-M   'P 1'
#
loop_
_entity.id
_entity.type
_entity.pdbx_description
1 polymer ?
#
loop_
_entity_poly.entity_id
_entity_poly.type
_entity_poly.pdbx_seq_one_letter_code
_entity_poly.pdbx_strand_id
1 'polypeptide(L)'
;MVWIALIVSTWVALRQIYWWQVKEYRWDRWWSWIRWNGGWKELVRTDFRRPVITVRVLIIWGVWLGWCLLVGKWWWIISGGYVGPLVGIVLTWPMYEVYRVVVTEQAQVRVDKVKPKVVAITGSFGKTSGKGKLVRILAEKFKVAVTLGNENTEIGVARRILKDLREGTEVLIVEMGAYRRGEIARLCRIARPDIAWITGIGSQHVGLFGSLENLKRAKYEVVENLKEGGLAVFDRSANELAELARKAGIRLKMGGVEEVAEELGLEVRATVRERFVTRETPRGVTVIDDSYSTNEQGFGRAVGYLKTLSGRKFMVTPGIIELGKYTREIHQKLAEKLKGINRVWVTNEIMAKYLGAEAQENPNKLFKIISVELRKGDMLLIEGRIPSGLKQQILTL
;
A
#
# COMPACT_ATOMS: atom_id res chain seq x y z
N MET A 1 -38.45 11.92 22.25
CA MET A 1 -38.02 12.38 20.91
C MET A 1 -36.74 13.20 20.91
N VAL A 2 -36.62 14.24 21.76
CA VAL A 2 -35.44 15.13 21.82
C VAL A 2 -34.10 14.40 22.07
N TRP A 3 -34.07 13.52 23.07
CA TRP A 3 -32.87 12.72 23.39
C TRP A 3 -32.44 11.79 22.25
N ILE A 4 -33.40 11.20 21.54
CA ILE A 4 -33.15 10.33 20.39
C ILE A 4 -32.51 11.14 19.25
N ALA A 5 -33.03 12.32 18.95
CA ALA A 5 -32.47 13.20 17.93
C ALA A 5 -31.03 13.64 18.26
N LEU A 6 -30.74 13.91 19.54
CA LEU A 6 -29.39 14.27 20.00
C LEU A 6 -28.42 13.09 19.88
N ILE A 7 -28.83 11.89 20.28
CA ILE A 7 -28.02 10.66 20.15
C ILE A 7 -27.70 10.39 18.68
N VAL A 8 -28.71 10.46 17.80
CA VAL A 8 -28.52 10.27 16.36
C VAL A 8 -27.58 11.34 15.78
N SER A 9 -27.77 12.61 16.14
CA SER A 9 -26.90 13.72 15.72
C SER A 9 -25.45 13.52 16.15
N THR A 10 -25.22 13.13 17.40
CA THR A 10 -23.91 12.78 17.97
C THR A 10 -23.23 11.70 17.12
N TRP A 11 -23.98 10.66 16.78
CA TRP A 11 -23.50 9.52 16.01
C TRP A 11 -23.09 9.91 14.59
N VAL A 12 -23.94 10.69 13.93
CA VAL A 12 -23.67 11.24 12.59
C VAL A 12 -22.45 12.15 12.64
N ALA A 13 -22.34 13.03 13.64
CA ALA A 13 -21.23 13.96 13.78
C ALA A 13 -19.89 13.25 13.97
N LEU A 14 -19.81 12.28 14.89
CA LEU A 14 -18.58 11.48 15.10
C LEU A 14 -18.15 10.78 13.81
N ARG A 15 -19.10 10.25 13.05
CA ARG A 15 -18.84 9.57 11.78
C ARG A 15 -18.36 10.51 10.68
N GLN A 16 -18.93 11.72 10.60
CA GLN A 16 -18.42 12.77 9.71
C GLN A 16 -16.97 13.10 10.06
N ILE A 17 -16.69 13.36 11.34
CA ILE A 17 -15.34 13.71 11.81
C ILE A 17 -14.35 12.58 11.51
N TYR A 18 -14.76 11.32 11.69
CA TYR A 18 -13.96 10.15 11.33
C TYR A 18 -13.57 10.15 9.85
N TRP A 19 -14.55 10.31 8.94
CA TRP A 19 -14.25 10.28 7.51
C TRP A 19 -13.37 11.46 7.10
N TRP A 20 -13.62 12.65 7.65
CA TRP A 20 -12.79 13.81 7.41
C TRP A 20 -11.35 13.58 7.90
N GLN A 21 -11.18 12.94 9.05
CA GLN A 21 -9.88 12.54 9.58
C GLN A 21 -9.16 11.55 8.65
N VAL A 22 -9.86 10.52 8.16
CA VAL A 22 -9.33 9.56 7.17
C VAL A 22 -8.89 10.24 5.87
N LYS A 23 -9.56 11.34 5.49
CA LYS A 23 -9.20 12.16 4.32
C LYS A 23 -8.22 13.28 4.65
N GLU A 24 -7.59 13.24 5.82
CA GLU A 24 -6.62 14.23 6.28
C GLU A 24 -7.19 15.66 6.24
N TYR A 25 -8.50 15.79 6.46
CA TYR A 25 -9.27 17.04 6.44
C TYR A 25 -9.16 17.85 5.15
N ARG A 26 -8.75 17.22 4.04
CA ARG A 26 -8.52 17.86 2.75
C ARG A 26 -9.78 17.85 1.89
N TRP A 27 -10.26 19.04 1.51
CA TRP A 27 -11.42 19.22 0.64
C TRP A 27 -11.32 18.43 -0.66
N ASP A 28 -10.14 18.41 -1.26
CA ASP A 28 -9.91 17.76 -2.54
C ASP A 28 -10.04 16.22 -2.42
N ARG A 29 -9.54 15.63 -1.33
CA ARG A 29 -9.71 14.19 -1.05
C ARG A 29 -11.14 13.85 -0.65
N TRP A 30 -11.80 14.73 0.09
CA TRP A 30 -13.20 14.60 0.46
C TRP A 30 -14.11 14.49 -0.77
N TRP A 31 -14.02 15.46 -1.69
CA TRP A 31 -14.84 15.47 -2.90
C TRP A 31 -14.53 14.31 -3.85
N SER A 32 -13.25 13.96 -3.96
CA SER A 32 -12.82 12.79 -4.73
C SER A 32 -13.45 11.50 -4.20
N TRP A 33 -13.42 11.31 -2.87
CA TRP A 33 -14.01 10.15 -2.22
C TRP A 33 -15.53 10.08 -2.36
N ILE A 34 -16.21 11.21 -2.19
CA ILE A 34 -17.66 11.33 -2.39
C ILE A 34 -18.06 10.93 -3.81
N ARG A 35 -17.38 11.48 -4.83
CA ARG A 35 -17.75 11.28 -6.24
C ARG A 35 -17.40 9.89 -6.77
N TRP A 36 -16.28 9.30 -6.36
CA TRP A 36 -15.71 8.16 -7.07
C TRP A 36 -15.51 6.88 -6.25
N ASN A 37 -15.49 6.96 -4.93
CA ASN A 37 -15.16 5.82 -4.05
C ASN A 37 -16.35 5.32 -3.22
N GLY A 38 -17.57 5.56 -3.71
CA GLY A 38 -18.79 5.21 -2.97
C GLY A 38 -18.97 6.01 -1.67
N GLY A 39 -18.29 7.15 -1.52
CA GLY A 39 -18.35 7.97 -0.31
C GLY A 39 -19.78 8.41 0.02
N TRP A 40 -20.64 8.66 -0.98
CA TRP A 40 -22.07 8.89 -0.76
C TRP A 40 -22.76 7.76 0.00
N LYS A 41 -22.47 6.49 -0.34
CA LYS A 41 -23.02 5.33 0.37
C LYS A 41 -22.51 5.33 1.81
N GLU A 42 -21.21 5.58 1.99
CA GLU A 42 -20.59 5.68 3.31
C GLU A 42 -21.04 6.89 4.14
N LEU A 43 -21.71 7.91 3.57
CA LEU A 43 -22.33 8.97 4.37
C LEU A 43 -23.70 8.57 4.93
N VAL A 44 -24.39 7.63 4.27
CA VAL A 44 -25.75 7.20 4.65
C VAL A 44 -25.83 5.87 5.40
N ARG A 45 -24.76 5.06 5.48
CA ARG A 45 -24.80 3.83 6.30
C ARG A 45 -24.93 4.15 7.79
N THR A 46 -25.37 3.15 8.55
CA THR A 46 -25.58 3.22 9.99
C THR A 46 -24.54 2.41 10.76
N ASP A 47 -23.34 2.20 10.21
CA ASP A 47 -22.24 1.57 10.94
C ASP A 47 -21.55 2.58 11.86
N PHE A 48 -21.26 2.17 13.10
CA PHE A 48 -20.55 3.04 14.03
C PHE A 48 -19.08 3.18 13.65
N ARG A 49 -18.65 4.41 13.40
CA ARG A 49 -17.23 4.76 13.27
C ARG A 49 -16.91 5.96 14.12
N ARG A 50 -15.81 5.86 14.87
CA ARG A 50 -15.34 6.92 15.77
C ARG A 50 -13.97 7.45 15.33
N PRO A 51 -13.75 8.77 15.37
CA PRO A 51 -12.45 9.36 15.07
C PRO A 51 -11.45 9.01 16.16
N VAL A 52 -10.17 9.02 15.81
CA VAL A 52 -9.09 9.05 16.80
C VAL A 52 -9.17 10.38 17.53
N ILE A 53 -9.21 10.34 18.87
CA ILE A 53 -9.30 11.54 19.70
C ILE A 53 -7.99 12.32 19.56
N THR A 54 -8.11 13.55 19.08
CA THR A 54 -7.00 14.50 18.90
C THR A 54 -7.48 15.88 19.35
N VAL A 55 -6.56 16.81 19.63
CA VAL A 55 -6.92 18.20 19.99
C VAL A 55 -7.86 18.82 18.94
N ARG A 56 -7.59 18.60 17.65
CA ARG A 56 -8.47 19.07 16.57
C ARG A 56 -9.88 18.49 16.66
N VAL A 57 -10.00 17.19 16.93
CA VAL A 57 -11.31 16.53 17.10
C VAL A 57 -12.05 17.10 18.31
N LEU A 58 -11.35 17.39 19.42
CA LEU A 58 -11.96 18.03 20.59
C LEU A 58 -12.46 19.45 20.28
N ILE A 59 -11.72 20.22 19.47
CA ILE A 59 -12.16 21.55 19.01
C ILE A 59 -13.40 21.42 18.11
N ILE A 60 -13.38 20.52 17.13
CA ILE A 60 -14.54 20.27 16.26
C ILE A 60 -15.75 19.83 17.08
N TRP A 61 -15.53 19.02 18.12
CA TRP A 61 -16.57 18.59 19.05
C TRP A 61 -17.14 19.74 19.87
N GLY A 62 -16.30 20.65 20.38
CA GLY A 62 -16.74 21.85 21.08
C GLY A 62 -17.58 22.77 20.19
N VAL A 63 -17.15 22.98 18.94
CA VAL A 63 -17.93 23.74 17.94
C VAL A 63 -19.27 23.07 17.66
N TRP A 64 -19.30 21.75 17.52
CA TRP A 64 -20.53 20.99 17.34
C TRP A 64 -21.49 21.12 18.53
N LEU A 65 -20.98 21.01 19.77
CA LEU A 65 -21.78 21.21 20.99
C LEU A 65 -22.37 22.63 21.03
N GLY A 66 -21.56 23.65 20.77
CA GLY A 66 -22.03 25.03 20.67
C GLY A 66 -23.11 25.19 19.59
N TRP A 67 -22.93 24.55 18.43
CA TRP A 67 -23.92 24.55 17.35
C TRP A 67 -25.25 23.90 17.77
N CYS A 68 -25.21 22.76 18.46
CA CYS A 68 -26.41 22.10 18.98
C CYS A 68 -27.18 22.95 20.01
N LEU A 69 -26.49 23.82 20.75
CA LEU A 69 -27.12 24.76 21.68
C LEU A 69 -27.78 25.94 20.95
N LEU A 70 -27.24 26.36 19.80
CA LEU A 70 -27.75 27.49 19.02
C LEU A 70 -28.92 27.12 18.11
N VAL A 71 -28.99 25.87 17.65
CA VAL A 71 -30.02 25.44 16.68
C VAL A 71 -31.19 24.72 17.37
N GLY A 72 -32.41 25.07 16.98
CA GLY A 72 -33.63 24.46 17.50
C GLY A 72 -33.69 22.93 17.34
N LYS A 73 -34.34 22.27 18.31
CA LYS A 73 -34.34 20.80 18.53
C LYS A 73 -34.70 19.96 17.30
N TRP A 74 -35.50 20.49 16.37
CA TRP A 74 -35.94 19.82 15.14
C TRP A 74 -34.86 19.70 14.06
N TRP A 75 -33.83 20.54 14.12
CA TRP A 75 -32.76 20.58 13.12
C TRP A 75 -31.50 19.81 13.54
N TRP A 76 -31.46 19.23 14.74
CA TRP A 76 -30.24 18.62 15.29
C TRP A 76 -29.65 17.51 14.42
N ILE A 77 -30.46 16.71 13.74
CA ILE A 77 -29.93 15.61 12.91
C ILE A 77 -29.22 16.16 11.66
N ILE A 78 -29.83 17.12 10.96
CA ILE A 78 -29.27 17.68 9.71
C ILE A 78 -28.21 18.74 10.04
N SER A 79 -28.59 19.78 10.79
CA SER A 79 -27.68 20.89 11.12
C SER A 79 -26.63 20.47 12.16
N GLY A 80 -27.00 19.74 13.20
CA GLY A 80 -26.05 19.23 14.18
C GLY A 80 -25.20 18.11 13.59
N GLY A 81 -25.78 17.11 12.92
CA GLY A 81 -25.03 15.95 12.44
C GLY A 81 -24.05 16.25 11.30
N TYR A 82 -24.38 17.19 10.41
CA TYR A 82 -23.57 17.48 9.21
C TYR A 82 -22.97 18.89 9.21
N VAL A 83 -23.74 19.92 9.56
CA VAL A 83 -23.27 21.32 9.48
C VAL A 83 -22.32 21.65 10.62
N GLY A 84 -22.64 21.30 11.87
CA GLY A 84 -21.79 21.56 13.04
C GLY A 84 -20.34 21.04 12.89
N PRO A 85 -20.12 19.77 12.51
CA PRO A 85 -18.77 19.25 12.28
C PRO A 85 -18.09 19.94 11.11
N LEU A 86 -18.82 20.28 10.05
CA LEU A 86 -18.29 20.99 8.88
C LEU A 86 -17.78 22.38 9.27
N VAL A 87 -18.53 23.13 10.08
CA VAL A 87 -18.10 24.41 10.64
C VAL A 87 -16.82 24.22 11.45
N GLY A 88 -16.76 23.22 12.33
CA GLY A 88 -15.54 22.91 13.08
C GLY A 88 -14.34 22.56 12.18
N ILE A 89 -14.56 21.83 11.09
CA ILE A 89 -13.51 21.47 10.12
C ILE A 89 -12.98 22.71 9.40
N VAL A 90 -13.87 23.61 8.97
CA VAL A 90 -13.52 24.88 8.32
C VAL A 90 -12.74 25.77 9.29
N LEU A 91 -13.23 25.93 10.53
CA LEU A 91 -12.56 26.75 11.54
C LEU A 91 -11.17 26.22 11.90
N THR A 92 -11.00 24.89 11.93
CA THR A 92 -9.71 24.26 12.22
C THR A 92 -8.80 24.11 10.99
N TRP A 93 -9.25 24.54 9.80
CA TRP A 93 -8.48 24.44 8.57
C TRP A 93 -7.16 25.20 8.64
N PRO A 94 -7.10 26.49 9.01
CA PRO A 94 -5.83 27.24 9.01
C PRO A 94 -4.80 26.62 9.94
N MET A 95 -5.23 26.16 11.13
CA MET A 95 -4.38 25.45 12.08
C MET A 95 -3.76 24.18 11.47
N TYR A 96 -4.53 23.43 10.69
CA TYR A 96 -4.04 22.23 10.02
C TYR A 96 -3.06 22.54 8.89
N GLU A 97 -3.31 23.60 8.13
CA GLU A 97 -2.39 24.03 7.08
C GLU A 97 -1.05 24.44 7.67
N VAL A 98 -1.05 25.21 8.77
CA VAL A 98 0.17 25.56 9.52
C VAL A 98 0.86 24.29 10.02
N TYR A 99 0.14 23.37 10.66
CA TYR A 99 0.69 22.10 11.10
C TYR A 99 1.33 21.30 9.95
N ARG A 100 0.67 21.24 8.78
CA ARG A 100 1.19 20.54 7.61
C ARG A 100 2.51 21.15 7.17
N VAL A 101 2.56 22.47 6.96
CA VAL A 101 3.76 23.17 6.51
C VAL A 101 4.91 22.95 7.48
N VAL A 102 4.68 23.15 8.79
CA VAL A 102 5.72 22.96 9.81
C VAL A 102 6.28 21.54 9.80
N VAL A 103 5.41 20.53 9.75
CA VAL A 103 5.86 19.12 9.78
C VAL A 103 6.61 18.73 8.51
N THR A 104 6.17 19.22 7.34
CA THR A 104 6.84 18.90 6.08
C THR A 104 8.17 19.61 5.93
N GLU A 105 8.27 20.87 6.38
CA GLU A 105 9.55 21.61 6.44
C GLU A 105 10.53 20.96 7.42
N GLN A 106 10.09 20.58 8.62
CA GLN A 106 10.94 19.87 9.57
C GLN A 106 11.45 18.54 9.00
N ALA A 107 10.60 17.80 8.28
CA ALA A 107 11.01 16.56 7.63
C ALA A 107 12.04 16.81 6.52
N GLN A 108 11.85 17.85 5.72
CA GLN A 108 12.82 18.26 4.69
C GLN A 108 14.17 18.63 5.32
N VAL A 109 14.18 19.45 6.38
CA VAL A 109 15.39 19.81 7.13
C VAL A 109 16.08 18.56 7.69
N ARG A 110 15.32 17.56 8.17
CA ARG A 110 15.90 16.29 8.63
C ARG A 110 16.59 15.53 7.50
N VAL A 111 15.97 15.45 6.32
CA VAL A 111 16.58 14.82 5.13
C VAL A 111 17.85 15.56 4.73
N ASP A 112 17.83 16.89 4.71
CA ASP A 112 18.98 17.72 4.35
C ASP A 112 20.12 17.63 5.38
N LYS A 113 19.80 17.42 6.66
CA LYS A 113 20.81 17.21 7.72
C LYS A 113 21.45 15.83 7.63
N VAL A 114 20.64 14.77 7.49
CA VAL A 114 21.14 13.38 7.48
C VAL A 114 21.79 13.01 6.15
N LYS A 115 21.34 13.63 5.05
CA LYS A 115 21.81 13.38 3.67
C LYS A 115 21.84 11.90 3.26
N PRO A 116 20.75 11.13 3.50
CA PRO A 116 20.70 9.75 3.01
C PRO A 116 20.61 9.72 1.48
N LYS A 117 20.96 8.59 0.87
CA LYS A 117 20.53 8.30 -0.51
C LYS A 117 19.04 8.01 -0.53
N VAL A 118 18.29 8.76 -1.32
CA VAL A 118 16.83 8.68 -1.32
C VAL A 118 16.32 7.93 -2.54
N VAL A 119 15.57 6.85 -2.30
CA VAL A 119 14.85 6.07 -3.32
C VAL A 119 13.36 6.37 -3.21
N ALA A 120 12.80 7.06 -4.19
CA ALA A 120 11.36 7.26 -4.32
C ALA A 120 10.74 6.13 -5.15
N ILE A 121 9.68 5.50 -4.66
CA ILE A 121 8.95 4.43 -5.34
C ILE A 121 7.53 4.91 -5.64
N THR A 122 7.09 4.84 -6.89
CA THR A 122 5.70 5.11 -7.27
C THR A 122 5.19 4.12 -8.32
N GLY A 123 3.88 4.09 -8.51
CA GLY A 123 3.20 3.20 -9.44
C GLY A 123 1.74 2.94 -9.05
N SER A 124 1.00 2.26 -9.92
CA SER A 124 -0.36 1.78 -9.62
C SER A 124 -0.29 0.51 -8.78
N PHE A 125 0.53 -0.46 -9.17
CA PHE A 125 0.74 -1.75 -8.51
C PHE A 125 2.24 -2.00 -8.25
N GLY A 126 2.58 -3.04 -7.49
CA GLY A 126 3.99 -3.46 -7.32
C GLY A 126 4.84 -2.63 -6.34
N LYS A 127 4.32 -1.51 -5.82
CA LYS A 127 5.03 -0.61 -4.88
C LYS A 127 5.45 -1.32 -3.59
N THR A 128 4.47 -1.85 -2.85
CA THR A 128 4.68 -2.45 -1.53
C THR A 128 5.54 -3.71 -1.60
N SER A 129 5.33 -4.52 -2.64
CA SER A 129 6.06 -5.75 -2.92
C SER A 129 7.51 -5.47 -3.33
N GLY A 130 7.70 -4.60 -4.32
CA GLY A 130 9.02 -4.18 -4.79
C GLY A 130 9.84 -3.52 -3.69
N LYS A 131 9.22 -2.61 -2.93
CA LYS A 131 9.82 -2.00 -1.73
C LYS A 131 10.30 -3.05 -0.74
N GLY A 132 9.50 -4.08 -0.47
CA GLY A 132 9.85 -5.16 0.44
C GLY A 132 11.12 -5.91 0.04
N LYS A 133 11.21 -6.30 -1.24
CA LYS A 133 12.39 -6.96 -1.80
C LYS A 133 13.62 -6.04 -1.73
N LEU A 134 13.46 -4.78 -2.13
CA LEU A 134 14.54 -3.79 -2.11
C LEU A 134 15.06 -3.52 -0.70
N VAL A 135 14.17 -3.34 0.29
CA VAL A 135 14.57 -3.16 1.70
C VAL A 135 15.41 -4.33 2.18
N ARG A 136 15.00 -5.58 1.85
CA ARG A 136 15.71 -6.77 2.30
C ARG A 136 17.14 -6.83 1.76
N ILE A 137 17.32 -6.51 0.47
CA ILE A 137 18.65 -6.50 -0.17
C ILE A 137 19.50 -5.39 0.40
N LEU A 138 18.95 -4.17 0.53
CA LEU A 138 19.71 -3.03 1.02
C LEU A 138 20.08 -3.15 2.50
N ALA A 139 19.21 -3.76 3.31
CA ALA A 139 19.46 -3.96 4.74
C ALA A 139 20.64 -4.93 5.03
N GLU A 140 21.14 -5.67 4.04
CA GLU A 140 22.34 -6.50 4.21
C GLU A 140 23.61 -5.67 4.37
N LYS A 141 23.65 -4.45 3.81
CA LYS A 141 24.85 -3.59 3.80
C LYS A 141 24.61 -2.20 4.38
N PHE A 142 23.40 -1.69 4.27
CA PHE A 142 23.08 -0.30 4.62
C PHE A 142 22.14 -0.19 5.81
N LYS A 143 22.27 0.90 6.56
CA LYS A 143 21.23 1.35 7.49
C LYS A 143 20.09 1.99 6.70
N VAL A 144 18.99 1.26 6.56
CA VAL A 144 17.82 1.66 5.75
C VAL A 144 16.68 2.19 6.63
N ALA A 145 16.16 3.37 6.29
CA ALA A 145 14.86 3.87 6.76
C ALA A 145 13.81 3.74 5.64
N VAL A 146 12.56 3.40 5.99
CA VAL A 146 11.52 3.13 4.99
C VAL A 146 10.14 3.64 5.43
N THR A 147 9.35 4.13 4.47
CA THR A 147 7.94 4.44 4.74
C THR A 147 7.06 3.20 4.80
N LEU A 148 6.15 3.13 5.78
CA LEU A 148 5.20 2.02 5.87
C LEU A 148 4.13 2.14 4.78
N GLY A 149 3.52 1.01 4.40
CA GLY A 149 2.67 0.92 3.19
C GLY A 149 1.45 1.85 3.16
N ASN A 150 0.92 2.27 4.32
CA ASN A 150 -0.18 3.22 4.41
C ASN A 150 0.28 4.70 4.55
N GLU A 151 1.58 4.95 4.60
CA GLU A 151 2.19 6.27 4.82
C GLU A 151 2.81 6.80 3.54
N ASN A 152 1.99 6.92 2.50
CA ASN A 152 2.41 7.37 1.18
C ASN A 152 1.88 8.77 0.84
N THR A 153 1.39 9.50 1.85
CA THR A 153 0.86 10.86 1.75
C THR A 153 1.85 11.87 2.34
N GLU A 154 1.68 13.14 2.01
CA GLU A 154 2.58 14.22 2.43
C GLU A 154 2.87 14.22 3.94
N ILE A 155 1.82 14.16 4.76
CA ILE A 155 1.94 14.08 6.22
C ILE A 155 2.49 12.73 6.68
N GLY A 156 2.05 11.63 6.07
CA GLY A 156 2.51 10.29 6.43
C GLY A 156 4.01 10.13 6.26
N VAL A 157 4.52 10.53 5.10
CA VAL A 157 5.95 10.54 4.77
C VAL A 157 6.72 11.46 5.71
N ALA A 158 6.26 12.70 5.91
CA ALA A 158 6.95 13.65 6.78
C ALA A 158 7.07 13.16 8.23
N ARG A 159 5.99 12.64 8.81
CA ARG A 159 6.00 12.07 10.17
C ARG A 159 6.94 10.87 10.28
N ARG A 160 6.95 9.99 9.27
CA ARG A 160 7.83 8.83 9.26
C ARG A 160 9.31 9.23 9.20
N ILE A 161 9.65 10.20 8.36
CA ILE A 161 11.00 10.77 8.29
C ILE A 161 11.41 11.31 9.67
N LEU A 162 10.56 12.13 10.30
CA LEU A 162 10.89 12.70 11.61
C LEU A 162 11.09 11.65 12.71
N LYS A 163 10.34 10.54 12.62
CA LYS A 163 10.39 9.44 13.59
C LYS A 163 11.58 8.49 13.39
N ASP A 164 11.84 8.09 12.15
CA ASP A 164 12.71 6.95 11.84
C ASP A 164 14.02 7.34 11.13
N LEU A 165 14.10 8.52 10.51
CA LEU A 165 15.36 8.99 9.89
C LEU A 165 16.31 9.53 10.97
N ARG A 166 17.30 8.70 11.32
CA ARG A 166 18.31 8.97 12.35
C ARG A 166 19.65 9.32 11.70
N GLU A 167 20.56 9.89 12.49
CA GLU A 167 21.93 10.12 12.03
C GLU A 167 22.61 8.78 11.71
N GLY A 168 23.37 8.76 10.61
CA GLY A 168 24.00 7.54 10.08
C GLY A 168 23.06 6.63 9.29
N THR A 169 21.79 7.00 9.05
CA THR A 169 20.97 6.32 8.03
C THR A 169 21.56 6.61 6.65
N GLU A 170 21.85 5.55 5.90
CA GLU A 170 22.52 5.64 4.60
C GLU A 170 21.51 5.69 3.45
N VAL A 171 20.39 4.96 3.57
CA VAL A 171 19.35 4.90 2.53
C VAL A 171 17.98 5.18 3.12
N LEU A 172 17.22 6.04 2.45
CA LEU A 172 15.82 6.32 2.75
C LEU A 172 14.95 5.89 1.58
N ILE A 173 14.00 4.99 1.82
CA ILE A 173 13.05 4.52 0.81
C ILE A 173 11.67 5.12 1.08
N VAL A 174 11.15 5.89 0.12
CA VAL A 174 9.88 6.61 0.22
C VAL A 174 8.90 6.11 -0.82
N GLU A 175 7.85 5.42 -0.37
CA GLU A 175 6.70 5.12 -1.22
C GLU A 175 5.81 6.37 -1.41
N MET A 176 5.61 6.79 -2.66
CA MET A 176 4.86 7.99 -3.01
C MET A 176 3.51 7.68 -3.66
N GLY A 177 2.45 7.97 -2.92
CA GLY A 177 1.07 7.87 -3.35
C GLY A 177 0.57 9.18 -3.93
N ALA A 178 -0.29 9.09 -4.95
CA ALA A 178 -1.00 10.25 -5.49
C ALA A 178 -2.38 9.85 -6.00
N TYR A 179 -3.32 10.75 -5.85
CA TYR A 179 -4.66 10.73 -6.41
C TYR A 179 -4.91 11.89 -7.38
N ARG A 180 -4.00 12.89 -7.38
CA ARG A 180 -4.04 14.07 -8.26
C ARG A 180 -2.64 14.50 -8.66
N ARG A 181 -2.56 15.28 -9.74
CA ARG A 181 -1.34 15.96 -10.16
C ARG A 181 -0.87 16.94 -9.07
N GLY A 182 0.44 17.02 -8.87
CA GLY A 182 1.16 17.84 -7.91
C GLY A 182 1.43 17.17 -6.56
N GLU A 183 0.80 16.02 -6.27
CA GLU A 183 1.02 15.31 -5.00
C GLU A 183 2.39 14.63 -4.92
N ILE A 184 2.84 14.00 -6.01
CA ILE A 184 4.17 13.39 -6.05
C ILE A 184 5.24 14.48 -6.06
N ALA A 185 5.04 15.57 -6.79
CA ALA A 185 5.94 16.72 -6.74
C ALA A 185 6.10 17.27 -5.31
N ARG A 186 5.01 17.39 -4.53
CA ARG A 186 5.09 17.79 -3.11
C ARG A 186 5.88 16.81 -2.26
N LEU A 187 5.69 15.50 -2.46
CA LEU A 187 6.47 14.47 -1.78
C LEU A 187 7.96 14.54 -2.15
N CYS A 188 8.28 14.83 -3.41
CA CYS A 188 9.66 15.01 -3.87
C CYS A 188 10.34 16.24 -3.26
N ARG A 189 9.60 17.33 -2.97
CA ARG A 189 10.17 18.48 -2.24
C ARG A 189 10.65 18.11 -0.84
N ILE A 190 9.93 17.21 -0.16
CA ILE A 190 10.28 16.72 1.17
C ILE A 190 11.45 15.73 1.09
N ALA A 191 11.34 14.73 0.21
CA ALA A 191 12.28 13.61 0.18
C ALA A 191 13.54 13.86 -0.67
N ARG A 192 13.49 14.73 -1.69
CA ARG A 192 14.58 15.02 -2.63
C ARG A 192 15.25 13.75 -3.19
N PRO A 193 14.56 13.01 -4.08
CA PRO A 193 15.01 11.70 -4.53
C PRO A 193 16.29 11.74 -5.37
N ASP A 194 17.20 10.81 -5.09
CA ASP A 194 18.37 10.50 -5.92
C ASP A 194 18.01 9.45 -6.99
N ILE A 195 17.11 8.53 -6.63
CA ILE A 195 16.62 7.46 -7.50
C ILE A 195 15.10 7.49 -7.48
N ALA A 196 14.47 7.42 -8.65
CA ALA A 196 13.03 7.34 -8.81
C ALA A 196 12.67 6.05 -9.52
N TRP A 197 11.97 5.15 -8.84
CA TRP A 197 11.54 3.87 -9.40
C TRP A 197 10.03 3.85 -9.64
N ILE A 198 9.65 3.69 -10.91
CA ILE A 198 8.26 3.54 -11.35
C ILE A 198 7.96 2.05 -11.62
N THR A 199 7.20 1.42 -10.72
CA THR A 199 6.90 -0.02 -10.75
C THR A 199 5.84 -0.42 -11.78
N GLY A 200 4.97 0.51 -12.18
CA GLY A 200 3.98 0.24 -13.22
C GLY A 200 2.79 1.18 -13.24
N ILE A 201 2.09 1.18 -14.37
CA ILE A 201 0.92 2.04 -14.63
C ILE A 201 -0.25 1.13 -14.96
N GLY A 202 -1.32 1.22 -14.17
CA GLY A 202 -2.53 0.43 -14.35
C GLY A 202 -3.78 1.30 -14.29
N SER A 203 -4.93 0.71 -14.59
CA SER A 203 -6.23 1.41 -14.56
C SER A 203 -6.73 1.76 -13.16
N GLN A 204 -6.03 1.31 -12.10
CA GLN A 204 -6.30 1.73 -10.73
C GLN A 204 -6.17 3.26 -10.61
N HIS A 205 -7.18 3.89 -10.00
CA HIS A 205 -7.28 5.33 -9.81
C HIS A 205 -7.50 6.20 -11.05
N VAL A 206 -7.70 5.66 -12.26
CA VAL A 206 -7.97 6.47 -13.46
C VAL A 206 -9.16 7.42 -13.26
N GLY A 207 -10.22 6.97 -12.58
CA GLY A 207 -11.37 7.83 -12.24
C GLY A 207 -11.04 9.03 -11.34
N LEU A 208 -9.98 8.95 -10.53
CA LEU A 208 -9.54 10.04 -9.65
C LEU A 208 -8.68 11.07 -10.39
N PHE A 209 -7.92 10.61 -11.38
CA PHE A 209 -7.08 11.44 -12.25
C PHE A 209 -7.86 12.01 -13.45
N GLY A 210 -9.09 11.54 -13.69
CA GLY A 210 -9.93 11.91 -14.82
C GLY A 210 -9.54 11.24 -16.15
N SER A 211 -8.25 11.01 -16.38
CA SER A 211 -7.74 10.32 -17.57
C SER A 211 -6.49 9.49 -17.26
N LEU A 212 -6.20 8.50 -18.11
CA LEU A 212 -4.97 7.72 -18.05
C LEU A 212 -3.73 8.60 -18.28
N GLU A 213 -3.84 9.61 -19.14
CA GLU A 213 -2.77 10.58 -19.40
C GLU A 213 -2.43 11.40 -18.14
N ASN A 214 -3.45 11.85 -17.40
CA ASN A 214 -3.24 12.56 -16.14
C ASN A 214 -2.60 11.68 -15.07
N LEU A 215 -2.97 10.39 -15.02
CA LEU A 215 -2.31 9.42 -14.13
C LEU A 215 -0.83 9.28 -14.50
N LYS A 216 -0.52 9.08 -15.79
CA LYS A 216 0.86 8.97 -16.31
C LYS A 216 1.67 10.21 -15.96
N ARG A 217 1.17 11.40 -16.26
CA ARG A 217 1.78 12.69 -15.93
C ARG A 217 2.04 12.83 -14.43
N ALA A 218 1.04 12.51 -13.59
CA ALA A 218 1.21 12.60 -12.15
C ALA A 218 2.26 11.61 -11.62
N LYS A 219 2.35 10.40 -12.16
CA LYS A 219 3.42 9.45 -11.81
C LYS A 219 4.78 9.93 -12.28
N TYR A 220 4.86 10.54 -13.46
CA TYR A 220 6.08 11.08 -14.03
C TYR A 220 6.67 12.26 -13.23
N GLU A 221 5.88 12.94 -12.39
CA GLU A 221 6.38 13.99 -11.49
C GLU A 221 7.59 13.55 -10.64
N VAL A 222 7.69 12.26 -10.30
CA VAL A 222 8.83 11.75 -9.53
C VAL A 222 10.14 11.88 -10.32
N VAL A 223 10.08 11.72 -11.64
CA VAL A 223 11.21 11.83 -12.56
C VAL A 223 11.55 13.29 -12.80
N GLU A 224 10.54 14.14 -12.98
CA GLU A 224 10.69 15.59 -13.15
C GLU A 224 11.31 16.28 -11.92
N ASN A 225 11.22 15.66 -10.73
CA ASN A 225 11.73 16.19 -9.47
C ASN A 225 12.91 15.38 -8.90
N LEU A 226 13.60 14.61 -9.74
CA LEU A 226 14.88 14.00 -9.38
C LEU A 226 15.93 15.08 -9.12
N LYS A 227 16.87 14.78 -8.20
CA LYS A 227 18.11 15.56 -8.09
C LYS A 227 18.88 15.53 -9.42
N GLU A 228 19.71 16.54 -9.64
CA GLU A 228 20.61 16.58 -10.78
C GLU A 228 21.50 15.31 -10.82
N GLY A 229 21.59 14.68 -11.99
CA GLY A 229 22.29 13.40 -12.18
C GLY A 229 21.56 12.17 -11.60
N GLY A 230 20.36 12.34 -11.05
CA GLY A 230 19.53 11.28 -10.48
C GLY A 230 19.11 10.23 -11.51
N LEU A 231 18.81 9.02 -11.04
CA LEU A 231 18.45 7.88 -11.88
C LEU A 231 16.94 7.62 -11.86
N ALA A 232 16.34 7.51 -13.05
CA ALA A 232 14.99 6.99 -13.21
C ALA A 232 15.00 5.49 -13.57
N VAL A 233 14.35 4.65 -12.78
CA VAL A 233 14.20 3.21 -13.04
C VAL A 233 12.75 2.92 -13.41
N PHE A 234 12.56 2.19 -14.51
CA PHE A 234 11.22 1.86 -15.01
C PHE A 234 11.05 0.35 -15.18
N ASP A 235 10.04 -0.20 -14.52
CA ASP A 235 9.58 -1.55 -14.82
C ASP A 235 9.09 -1.62 -16.29
N ARG A 236 9.10 -2.82 -16.88
CA ARG A 236 8.63 -3.04 -18.27
C ARG A 236 7.22 -2.52 -18.51
N SER A 237 6.35 -2.56 -17.50
CA SER A 237 4.97 -2.08 -17.59
C SER A 237 4.85 -0.54 -17.68
N ALA A 238 5.93 0.20 -17.43
CA ALA A 238 6.02 1.65 -17.52
C ALA A 238 6.83 2.14 -18.73
N ASN A 239 6.99 1.29 -19.76
CA ASN A 239 7.82 1.59 -20.94
C ASN A 239 7.50 2.95 -21.60
N GLU A 240 6.23 3.32 -21.68
CA GLU A 240 5.83 4.61 -22.26
C GLU A 240 6.40 5.81 -21.49
N LEU A 241 6.50 5.73 -20.15
CA LEU A 241 7.15 6.79 -19.37
C LEU A 241 8.66 6.78 -19.52
N ALA A 242 9.26 5.59 -19.73
CA ALA A 242 10.68 5.48 -20.02
C ALA A 242 11.03 6.15 -21.36
N GLU A 243 10.18 6.04 -22.38
CA GLU A 243 10.34 6.76 -23.65
C GLU A 243 10.28 8.28 -23.45
N LEU A 244 9.38 8.78 -22.59
CA LEU A 244 9.32 10.20 -22.25
C LEU A 244 10.60 10.66 -21.54
N ALA A 245 11.09 9.89 -20.58
CA ALA A 245 12.36 10.17 -19.89
C ALA A 245 13.55 10.20 -20.85
N ARG A 246 13.59 9.26 -21.80
CA ARG A 246 14.65 9.21 -22.83
C ARG A 246 14.64 10.45 -23.71
N LYS A 247 13.46 10.88 -24.18
CA LYS A 247 13.31 12.10 -24.99
C LYS A 247 13.69 13.37 -24.22
N ALA A 248 13.48 13.37 -22.91
CA ALA A 248 13.85 14.47 -22.02
C ALA A 248 15.34 14.45 -21.61
N GLY A 249 16.13 13.48 -22.08
CA GLY A 249 17.56 13.37 -21.72
C GLY A 249 17.82 12.93 -20.28
N ILE A 250 16.84 12.34 -19.61
CA ILE A 250 16.97 11.88 -18.23
C ILE A 250 17.77 10.56 -18.18
N ARG A 251 18.70 10.46 -17.23
CA ARG A 251 19.43 9.21 -16.94
C ARG A 251 18.44 8.14 -16.48
N LEU A 252 18.36 7.03 -17.22
CA LEU A 252 17.40 5.98 -16.94
C LEU A 252 17.97 4.56 -17.06
N LYS A 253 17.35 3.62 -16.35
CA LYS A 253 17.51 2.17 -16.51
C LYS A 253 16.14 1.50 -16.62
N MET A 254 16.06 0.43 -17.41
CA MET A 254 14.89 -0.44 -17.46
C MET A 254 15.09 -1.58 -16.46
N GLY A 255 14.10 -1.85 -15.61
CA GLY A 255 14.15 -2.90 -14.60
C GLY A 255 13.47 -2.48 -13.29
N GLY A 256 13.93 -2.99 -12.16
CA GLY A 256 13.31 -2.75 -10.86
C GLY A 256 14.28 -2.79 -9.69
N VAL A 257 14.15 -3.80 -8.84
CA VAL A 257 14.91 -3.89 -7.57
C VAL A 257 16.41 -3.97 -7.84
N GLU A 258 16.77 -4.76 -8.83
CA GLU A 258 18.15 -5.06 -9.21
C GLU A 258 18.88 -3.79 -9.62
N GLU A 259 18.31 -3.01 -10.54
CA GLU A 259 18.91 -1.78 -11.07
C GLU A 259 19.03 -0.70 -10.00
N VAL A 260 18.07 -0.62 -9.07
CA VAL A 260 18.13 0.30 -7.92
C VAL A 260 19.25 -0.13 -6.96
N ALA A 261 19.37 -1.42 -6.67
CA ALA A 261 20.41 -1.93 -5.77
C ALA A 261 21.82 -1.78 -6.37
N GLU A 262 21.98 -2.04 -7.67
CA GLU A 262 23.23 -1.82 -8.41
C GLU A 262 23.65 -0.34 -8.39
N GLU A 263 22.71 0.59 -8.58
CA GLU A 263 22.99 2.03 -8.51
C GLU A 263 23.49 2.44 -7.12
N LEU A 264 23.06 1.73 -6.07
CA LEU A 264 23.53 1.94 -4.71
C LEU A 264 24.83 1.16 -4.40
N GLY A 265 25.47 0.55 -5.39
CA GLY A 265 26.76 -0.14 -5.22
C GLY A 265 26.65 -1.49 -4.51
N LEU A 266 25.50 -2.16 -4.63
CA LEU A 266 25.37 -3.58 -4.34
C LEU A 266 25.49 -4.37 -5.63
N GLU A 267 26.49 -5.26 -5.69
CA GLU A 267 26.43 -6.35 -6.64
C GLU A 267 25.25 -7.23 -6.26
N VAL A 268 24.17 -7.10 -7.02
CA VAL A 268 23.13 -8.11 -7.02
C VAL A 268 23.71 -9.31 -7.75
N ARG A 269 24.62 -10.04 -7.09
CA ARG A 269 25.09 -11.32 -7.59
C ARG A 269 23.85 -12.15 -7.92
N ALA A 270 23.93 -12.96 -8.96
CA ALA A 270 22.88 -13.87 -9.36
C ALA A 270 22.35 -14.78 -8.23
N THR A 271 22.94 -14.74 -7.03
CA THR A 271 22.38 -15.21 -5.75
C THR A 271 21.05 -14.57 -5.34
N VAL A 272 20.70 -13.36 -5.82
CA VAL A 272 19.33 -12.80 -5.74
C VAL A 272 18.52 -13.12 -7.00
N ARG A 273 18.91 -14.11 -7.82
CA ARG A 273 17.90 -14.96 -8.45
C ARG A 273 17.23 -15.74 -7.32
N GLU A 274 16.27 -15.08 -6.68
CA GLU A 274 15.25 -15.59 -5.76
C GLU A 274 15.56 -16.99 -5.21
N ARG A 275 16.47 -17.10 -4.22
CA ARG A 275 16.35 -18.23 -3.30
C ARG A 275 15.07 -18.00 -2.53
N PHE A 276 14.01 -18.71 -2.92
CA PHE A 276 12.82 -18.79 -2.11
C PHE A 276 13.23 -19.10 -0.67
N VAL A 277 12.64 -18.40 0.29
CA VAL A 277 12.92 -18.66 1.70
C VAL A 277 12.39 -20.04 2.02
N THR A 278 13.27 -21.02 1.97
CA THR A 278 12.95 -22.41 2.25
C THR A 278 13.24 -22.66 3.71
N ARG A 279 12.28 -23.23 4.44
CA ARG A 279 12.42 -23.61 5.84
C ARG A 279 11.89 -25.02 6.02
N GLU A 280 12.63 -25.85 6.75
CA GLU A 280 12.11 -27.14 7.19
C GLU A 280 11.39 -26.95 8.53
N THR A 281 10.20 -27.50 8.64
CA THR A 281 9.40 -27.48 9.87
C THR A 281 9.79 -28.65 10.78
N PRO A 282 9.47 -28.63 12.09
CA PRO A 282 9.76 -29.74 13.01
C PRO A 282 9.30 -31.14 12.55
N ARG A 283 8.19 -31.23 11.79
CA ARG A 283 7.71 -32.50 11.18
C ARG A 283 8.40 -32.88 9.86
N GLY A 284 9.40 -32.11 9.42
CA GLY A 284 10.16 -32.37 8.20
C GLY A 284 9.41 -32.00 6.92
N VAL A 285 8.50 -31.03 6.97
CA VAL A 285 7.88 -30.43 5.78
C VAL A 285 8.77 -29.28 5.31
N THR A 286 9.04 -29.21 4.01
CA THR A 286 9.80 -28.10 3.44
C THR A 286 8.84 -27.00 2.99
N VAL A 287 8.86 -25.87 3.68
CA VAL A 287 8.02 -24.69 3.39
C VAL A 287 8.81 -23.69 2.56
N ILE A 288 8.27 -23.35 1.39
CA ILE A 288 8.77 -22.35 0.46
C ILE A 288 7.93 -21.09 0.66
N ASP A 289 8.50 -20.07 1.29
CA ASP A 289 7.79 -18.85 1.66
C ASP A 289 7.98 -17.75 0.62
N ASP A 290 6.95 -17.55 -0.21
CA ASP A 290 6.79 -16.44 -1.17
C ASP A 290 5.56 -15.56 -0.80
N SER A 291 5.31 -15.38 0.50
CA SER A 291 4.11 -14.69 0.98
C SER A 291 4.15 -13.16 0.90
N TYR A 292 5.25 -12.58 0.41
CA TYR A 292 5.47 -11.13 0.47
C TYR A 292 4.80 -10.37 -0.69
N SER A 293 4.80 -10.96 -1.89
CA SER A 293 4.34 -10.31 -3.10
C SER A 293 3.84 -11.28 -4.16
N THR A 294 2.67 -10.98 -4.72
CA THR A 294 2.10 -11.77 -5.82
C THR A 294 1.90 -10.91 -7.04
N ASN A 295 2.56 -11.27 -8.13
CA ASN A 295 2.23 -10.84 -9.48
C ASN A 295 2.27 -12.07 -10.41
N GLU A 296 1.79 -11.95 -11.64
CA GLU A 296 1.67 -13.10 -12.55
C GLU A 296 3.01 -13.83 -12.79
N GLN A 297 4.11 -13.08 -12.93
CA GLN A 297 5.43 -13.64 -13.17
C GLN A 297 5.97 -14.34 -11.92
N GLY A 298 5.83 -13.72 -10.74
CA GLY A 298 6.23 -14.25 -9.44
C GLY A 298 5.50 -15.55 -9.12
N PHE A 299 4.18 -15.55 -9.26
CA PHE A 299 3.34 -16.74 -9.07
C PHE A 299 3.82 -17.89 -9.98
N GLY A 300 4.02 -17.60 -11.27
CA GLY A 300 4.50 -18.59 -12.23
C GLY A 300 5.89 -19.15 -11.90
N ARG A 301 6.80 -18.30 -11.41
CA ARG A 301 8.15 -18.71 -10.98
C ARG A 301 8.11 -19.56 -9.72
N ALA A 302 7.33 -19.17 -8.71
CA ALA A 302 7.17 -19.91 -7.46
C ALA A 302 6.64 -21.32 -7.70
N VAL A 303 5.62 -21.43 -8.56
CA VAL A 303 5.10 -22.72 -9.02
C VAL A 303 6.13 -23.52 -9.81
N GLY A 304 6.90 -22.86 -10.69
CA GLY A 304 7.99 -23.49 -11.44
C GLY A 304 9.07 -24.08 -10.52
N TYR A 305 9.50 -23.32 -9.51
CA TYR A 305 10.47 -23.76 -8.52
C TYR A 305 9.95 -24.91 -7.65
N LEU A 306 8.70 -24.82 -7.17
CA LEU A 306 8.05 -25.92 -6.43
C LEU A 306 8.07 -27.22 -7.25
N LYS A 307 7.87 -27.13 -8.57
CA LYS A 307 7.87 -28.29 -9.48
C LYS A 307 9.24 -28.94 -9.65
N THR A 308 10.34 -28.19 -9.50
CA THR A 308 11.70 -28.74 -9.58
C THR A 308 12.09 -29.58 -8.36
N LEU A 309 11.35 -29.46 -7.26
CA LEU A 309 11.63 -30.20 -6.03
C LEU A 309 11.05 -31.62 -6.06
N SER A 310 11.70 -32.52 -5.34
CA SER A 310 11.25 -33.90 -5.12
C SER A 310 10.20 -33.98 -4.01
N GLY A 311 9.29 -34.95 -4.07
CA GLY A 311 8.22 -35.11 -3.08
C GLY A 311 6.87 -34.57 -3.56
N ARG A 312 5.84 -34.71 -2.69
CA ARG A 312 4.49 -34.21 -2.98
C ARG A 312 4.47 -32.69 -2.82
N LYS A 313 3.75 -32.03 -3.73
CA LYS A 313 3.75 -30.57 -3.90
C LYS A 313 2.40 -30.02 -3.48
N PHE A 314 2.42 -29.10 -2.56
CA PHE A 314 1.24 -28.44 -2.03
C PHE A 314 1.40 -26.93 -2.12
N MET A 315 0.29 -26.21 -2.18
CA MET A 315 0.31 -24.76 -2.29
C MET A 315 -0.83 -24.13 -1.51
N VAL A 316 -0.55 -23.03 -0.82
CA VAL A 316 -1.56 -22.13 -0.24
C VAL A 316 -1.38 -20.75 -0.86
N THR A 317 -2.46 -20.16 -1.35
CA THR A 317 -2.45 -18.81 -1.93
C THR A 317 -3.75 -18.05 -1.70
N PRO A 318 -3.76 -16.72 -1.54
CA PRO A 318 -4.99 -15.94 -1.63
C PRO A 318 -5.41 -15.65 -3.08
N GLY A 319 -4.57 -15.96 -4.06
CA GLY A 319 -4.67 -15.45 -5.43
C GLY A 319 -4.17 -14.00 -5.58
N ILE A 320 -4.13 -13.52 -6.82
CA ILE A 320 -3.63 -12.18 -7.17
C ILE A 320 -4.77 -11.16 -7.10
N ILE A 321 -4.77 -10.31 -6.07
CA ILE A 321 -5.88 -9.38 -5.81
C ILE A 321 -5.79 -8.11 -6.69
N GLU A 322 -4.60 -7.73 -7.18
CA GLU A 322 -4.35 -6.43 -7.82
C GLU A 322 -4.60 -6.40 -9.36
N LEU A 323 -5.28 -7.38 -9.94
CA LEU A 323 -5.41 -7.53 -11.40
C LEU A 323 -6.62 -6.80 -12.03
N GLY A 324 -7.57 -6.33 -11.21
CA GLY A 324 -8.76 -5.62 -11.69
C GLY A 324 -9.57 -6.44 -12.71
N LYS A 325 -9.86 -5.86 -13.88
CA LYS A 325 -10.66 -6.53 -14.93
C LYS A 325 -10.00 -7.80 -15.52
N TYR A 326 -8.68 -7.95 -15.38
CA TYR A 326 -7.92 -9.09 -15.89
C TYR A 326 -7.87 -10.27 -14.91
N THR A 327 -8.47 -10.13 -13.72
CA THR A 327 -8.43 -11.15 -12.66
C THR A 327 -8.83 -12.53 -13.17
N ARG A 328 -9.98 -12.65 -13.86
CA ARG A 328 -10.47 -13.94 -14.34
C ARG A 328 -9.51 -14.58 -15.36
N GLU A 329 -9.15 -13.82 -16.40
CA GLU A 329 -8.32 -14.31 -17.50
C GLU A 329 -6.94 -14.78 -17.01
N ILE A 330 -6.29 -13.98 -16.17
CA ILE A 330 -4.95 -14.31 -15.66
C ILE A 330 -4.99 -15.51 -14.73
N HIS A 331 -5.96 -15.61 -13.81
CA HIS A 331 -6.06 -16.79 -12.93
C HIS A 331 -6.37 -18.06 -13.72
N GLN A 332 -7.21 -17.99 -14.76
CA GLN A 332 -7.43 -19.13 -15.66
C GLN A 332 -6.14 -19.56 -16.38
N LYS A 333 -5.30 -18.60 -16.83
CA LYS A 333 -3.96 -18.89 -17.37
C LYS A 333 -3.02 -19.49 -16.32
N LEU A 334 -3.10 -19.06 -15.06
CA LEU A 334 -2.29 -19.60 -13.96
C LEU A 334 -2.75 -21.01 -13.54
N ALA A 335 -4.03 -21.33 -13.64
CA ALA A 335 -4.57 -22.66 -13.35
C ALA A 335 -3.84 -23.76 -14.14
N GLU A 336 -3.52 -23.48 -15.41
CA GLU A 336 -2.73 -24.39 -16.26
C GLU A 336 -1.33 -24.67 -15.69
N LYS A 337 -0.70 -23.67 -15.06
CA LYS A 337 0.60 -23.83 -14.40
C LYS A 337 0.52 -24.66 -13.13
N LEU A 338 -0.65 -24.77 -12.50
CA LEU A 338 -0.84 -25.54 -11.25
C LEU A 338 -0.96 -27.06 -11.50
N LYS A 339 -1.14 -27.51 -12.75
CA LYS A 339 -1.17 -28.93 -13.10
C LYS A 339 0.07 -29.66 -12.57
N GLY A 340 -0.11 -30.78 -11.89
CA GLY A 340 0.97 -31.55 -11.26
C GLY A 340 1.33 -31.13 -9.83
N ILE A 341 0.64 -30.15 -9.25
CA ILE A 341 0.62 -29.91 -7.81
C ILE A 341 -0.47 -30.81 -7.20
N ASN A 342 -0.18 -31.48 -6.08
CA ASN A 342 -1.07 -32.43 -5.44
C ASN A 342 -2.35 -31.78 -4.90
N ARG A 343 -2.22 -30.62 -4.25
CA ARG A 343 -3.38 -29.85 -3.76
C ARG A 343 -3.03 -28.37 -3.66
N VAL A 344 -3.98 -27.53 -4.03
CA VAL A 344 -3.90 -26.07 -3.93
C VAL A 344 -5.07 -25.58 -3.09
N TRP A 345 -4.76 -24.93 -1.97
CA TRP A 345 -5.76 -24.27 -1.12
C TRP A 345 -5.74 -22.78 -1.36
N VAL A 346 -6.94 -22.22 -1.54
CA VAL A 346 -7.11 -20.81 -1.84
C VAL A 346 -7.91 -20.13 -0.74
N THR A 347 -7.36 -19.06 -0.14
CA THR A 347 -8.01 -18.33 0.97
C THR A 347 -8.99 -17.26 0.49
N ASN A 348 -9.38 -17.31 -0.78
CA ASN A 348 -10.34 -16.40 -1.40
C ASN A 348 -11.23 -17.22 -2.36
N GLU A 349 -12.53 -17.24 -2.10
CA GLU A 349 -13.47 -18.09 -2.84
C GLU A 349 -13.54 -17.77 -4.34
N ILE A 350 -13.48 -16.48 -4.71
CA ILE A 350 -13.53 -16.05 -6.11
C ILE A 350 -12.28 -16.51 -6.86
N MET A 351 -11.11 -16.36 -6.25
CA MET A 351 -9.84 -16.80 -6.86
C MET A 351 -9.78 -18.32 -6.95
N ALA A 352 -10.30 -19.04 -5.96
CA ALA A 352 -10.39 -20.50 -5.98
C ALA A 352 -11.14 -20.99 -7.21
N LYS A 353 -12.28 -20.36 -7.53
CA LYS A 353 -13.08 -20.65 -8.72
C LYS A 353 -12.30 -20.45 -10.02
N TYR A 354 -11.49 -19.41 -10.13
CA TYR A 354 -10.72 -19.13 -11.35
C TYR A 354 -9.47 -20.00 -11.49
N LEU A 355 -8.87 -20.40 -10.37
CA LEU A 355 -7.72 -21.31 -10.32
C LEU A 355 -8.11 -22.79 -10.45
N GLY A 356 -9.41 -23.12 -10.30
CA GLY A 356 -9.87 -24.50 -10.25
C GLY A 356 -9.38 -25.24 -8.99
N ALA A 357 -9.30 -24.53 -7.87
CA ALA A 357 -8.69 -24.98 -6.62
C ALA A 357 -9.70 -24.93 -5.45
N GLU A 358 -9.34 -25.52 -4.31
CA GLU A 358 -10.23 -25.61 -3.15
C GLU A 358 -10.25 -24.31 -2.34
N ALA A 359 -11.45 -23.80 -2.06
CA ALA A 359 -11.62 -22.62 -1.23
C ALA A 359 -11.64 -22.96 0.27
N GLN A 360 -10.82 -22.26 1.07
CA GLN A 360 -10.96 -22.25 2.53
C GLN A 360 -10.50 -20.90 3.08
N GLU A 361 -11.46 -20.02 3.36
CA GLU A 361 -11.19 -18.68 3.88
C GLU A 361 -10.90 -18.67 5.38
N ASN A 362 -11.34 -19.68 6.14
CA ASN A 362 -11.11 -19.76 7.57
C ASN A 362 -9.69 -20.27 7.88
N PRO A 363 -8.79 -19.45 8.46
CA PRO A 363 -7.40 -19.83 8.66
C PRO A 363 -7.21 -21.04 9.57
N ASN A 364 -8.02 -21.16 10.63
CA ASN A 364 -7.93 -22.28 11.58
C ASN A 364 -8.38 -23.60 10.95
N LYS A 365 -9.46 -23.57 10.15
CA LYS A 365 -9.90 -24.76 9.41
C LYS A 365 -8.87 -25.18 8.36
N LEU A 366 -8.30 -24.21 7.64
CA LEU A 366 -7.26 -24.46 6.66
C LEU A 366 -6.02 -25.08 7.31
N PHE A 367 -5.56 -24.53 8.44
CA PHE A 367 -4.44 -25.11 9.18
C PHE A 367 -4.72 -26.56 9.61
N LYS A 368 -5.92 -26.86 10.10
CA LYS A 368 -6.31 -28.23 10.47
C LYS A 368 -6.20 -29.18 9.27
N ILE A 369 -6.69 -28.78 8.09
CA ILE A 369 -6.57 -29.57 6.86
C ILE A 369 -5.09 -29.81 6.51
N ILE A 370 -4.29 -28.74 6.45
CA ILE A 370 -2.86 -28.80 6.12
C ILE A 370 -2.11 -29.72 7.11
N SER A 371 -2.38 -29.59 8.41
CA SER A 371 -1.70 -30.35 9.46
C SER A 371 -1.94 -31.86 9.40
N VAL A 372 -3.08 -32.28 8.86
CA VAL A 372 -3.45 -33.69 8.69
C VAL A 372 -2.88 -34.26 7.39
N GLU A 373 -2.82 -33.46 6.34
CA GLU A 373 -2.46 -33.92 5.00
C GLU A 373 -0.95 -33.97 4.75
N LEU A 374 -0.22 -32.97 5.28
CA LEU A 374 1.22 -32.87 5.10
C LEU A 374 1.97 -33.88 5.97
N ARG A 375 2.99 -34.48 5.36
CA ARG A 375 3.87 -35.51 5.91
C ARG A 375 5.32 -35.12 5.68
N LYS A 376 6.23 -35.80 6.38
CA LYS A 376 7.68 -35.62 6.22
C LYS A 376 8.08 -35.78 4.74
N GLY A 377 8.87 -34.85 4.23
CA GLY A 377 9.34 -34.81 2.84
C GLY A 377 8.40 -34.11 1.85
N ASP A 378 7.23 -33.64 2.29
CA ASP A 378 6.35 -32.82 1.44
C ASP A 378 6.88 -31.39 1.28
N MET A 379 6.54 -30.80 0.14
CA MET A 379 6.89 -29.43 -0.24
C MET A 379 5.63 -28.56 -0.18
N LEU A 380 5.64 -27.50 0.62
CA LEU A 380 4.53 -26.55 0.74
C LEU A 380 4.97 -25.15 0.27
N LEU A 381 4.38 -24.68 -0.82
CA LEU A 381 4.53 -23.29 -1.25
C LEU A 381 3.47 -22.40 -0.57
N ILE A 382 3.92 -21.37 0.14
CA ILE A 382 3.05 -20.27 0.57
C ILE A 382 3.27 -19.13 -0.42
N GLU A 383 2.30 -18.93 -1.32
CA GLU A 383 2.37 -17.90 -2.34
C GLU A 383 1.41 -16.78 -1.98
N GLY A 384 1.91 -15.55 -1.96
CA GLY A 384 1.10 -14.39 -1.64
C GLY A 384 0.69 -14.25 -0.18
N ARG A 385 0.02 -13.13 0.11
CA ARG A 385 -0.22 -12.69 1.47
C ARG A 385 -1.36 -13.49 2.13
N ILE A 386 -1.00 -14.55 2.84
CA ILE A 386 -1.91 -15.28 3.73
C ILE A 386 -1.95 -14.63 5.13
N PRO A 387 -3.00 -14.89 5.94
CA PRO A 387 -3.06 -14.43 7.33
C PRO A 387 -1.81 -14.82 8.14
N SER A 388 -1.23 -13.86 8.88
CA SER A 388 0.03 -14.07 9.62
C SER A 388 -0.05 -15.20 10.65
N GLY A 389 -1.20 -15.36 11.32
CA GLY A 389 -1.44 -16.46 12.26
C GLY A 389 -1.35 -17.83 11.59
N LEU A 390 -1.96 -18.00 10.42
CA LEU A 390 -1.87 -19.24 9.64
C LEU A 390 -0.44 -19.55 9.23
N LYS A 391 0.29 -18.55 8.73
CA LYS A 391 1.69 -18.72 8.36
C LYS A 391 2.54 -19.20 9.52
N GLN A 392 2.37 -18.60 10.70
CA GLN A 392 3.10 -19.01 11.91
C GLN A 392 2.76 -20.46 12.30
N GLN A 393 1.47 -20.82 12.29
CA GLN A 393 1.03 -22.19 12.58
C GLN A 393 1.63 -23.21 11.60
N ILE A 394 1.65 -22.92 10.31
CA ILE A 394 2.26 -23.78 9.28
C ILE A 394 3.75 -24.02 9.57
N LEU A 395 4.48 -22.97 9.95
CA LEU A 395 5.91 -23.07 10.25
C LEU A 395 6.22 -23.86 11.54
N THR A 396 5.22 -24.08 12.40
CA THR A 396 5.35 -24.90 13.61
C THR A 396 5.05 -26.38 13.41
N LEU A 397 4.60 -26.79 12.21
CA LEU A 397 4.31 -28.20 11.91
C LEU A 397 5.52 -29.08 12.19
#